data_AF-A0A0L6Z6T7-F1
#
_entry.id   AF-A0A0L6Z6T7-F1
#
_cell.length_a   1.000
_cell.length_b   1.000
_cell.length_c   1.000
_cell.angle_alpha   90.00
_cell.angle_beta   90.00
_cell.angle_gamma   90.00
#
_symmetry.space_group_name_H-M   'P 1'
#
loop_
_entity.id
_entity.type
_entity.pdbx_description
1 polymer ?
#
loop_
_entity_poly.entity_id
_entity_poly.type
_entity_poly.pdbx_seq_one_letter_code
_entity_poly.pdbx_strand_id
1 'polypeptide(L)'
;MIEKLRKNVEDLFEAAPKTHRAYELKEELLSNLIDKYNDLVSSGKSEEEAFKSVMSGIGDVDELIKGLKDQDVLNYEEIQKRREKSALVLSVSVGLYIMSVVVLLIFNEVFQVNEVISVSLMLTIDAIATGLIIYNAASRSKYIKADDTLVEEFKEWKSTTNKEKELIKSIKSIVWLIILALYFIISFTFGIWAFSWVIFIIGAAVEKVITLSFELRKYKNE
;
A
#
# COMPACT_ATOMS: atom_id res chain seq x y z
N MET A 1 25.10 -31.83 -18.76
CA MET A 1 24.68 -30.74 -19.68
C MET A 1 23.53 -29.88 -19.14
N ILE A 2 22.62 -30.40 -18.31
CA ILE A 2 21.50 -29.65 -17.70
C ILE A 2 21.94 -28.40 -16.92
N GLU A 3 23.03 -28.46 -16.13
CA GLU A 3 23.54 -27.29 -15.41
C GLU A 3 23.96 -26.13 -16.34
N LYS A 4 24.47 -26.46 -17.53
CA LYS A 4 24.79 -25.45 -18.55
C LYS A 4 23.52 -24.82 -19.13
N LEU A 5 22.43 -25.58 -19.26
CA LEU A 5 21.13 -25.07 -19.72
C LEU A 5 20.56 -24.08 -18.71
N ARG A 6 20.55 -24.44 -17.42
CA ARG A 6 20.11 -23.57 -16.33
C ARG A 6 20.87 -22.25 -16.33
N LYS A 7 22.21 -22.31 -16.44
CA LYS A 7 23.05 -21.12 -16.49
C LYS A 7 22.72 -20.22 -17.69
N ASN A 8 22.52 -20.78 -18.88
CA ASN A 8 22.16 -19.98 -20.06
C ASN A 8 20.79 -19.29 -19.91
N VAL A 9 19.80 -19.98 -19.34
CA VAL A 9 18.48 -19.37 -19.06
C VAL A 9 18.61 -18.28 -17.99
N GLU A 10 19.46 -18.47 -16.99
CA GLU A 10 19.79 -17.42 -16.02
C GLU A 10 20.40 -16.18 -16.66
N ASP A 11 21.38 -16.36 -17.52
CA ASP A 11 22.04 -15.26 -18.23
C ASP A 11 21.04 -14.48 -19.13
N LEU A 12 20.08 -15.18 -19.77
CA LEU A 12 19.02 -14.53 -20.56
C LEU A 12 18.08 -13.68 -19.71
N PHE A 13 17.76 -14.14 -18.51
CA PHE A 13 16.88 -13.42 -17.59
C PHE A 13 17.61 -12.37 -16.73
N GLU A 14 18.93 -12.21 -16.88
CA GLU A 14 19.70 -11.20 -16.13
C GLU A 14 19.23 -9.77 -16.43
N ALA A 15 18.82 -9.51 -17.69
CA ALA A 15 18.29 -8.22 -18.13
C ALA A 15 16.77 -8.07 -17.95
N ALA A 16 16.08 -9.11 -17.45
CA ALA A 16 14.64 -9.11 -17.21
C ALA A 16 14.30 -8.27 -15.96
N PRO A 17 13.11 -7.67 -15.89
CA PRO A 17 12.68 -6.96 -14.69
C PRO A 17 12.58 -7.94 -13.52
N LYS A 18 12.95 -7.51 -12.31
CA LYS A 18 12.90 -8.34 -11.09
C LYS A 18 11.47 -8.44 -10.55
N THR A 19 10.57 -8.93 -11.39
CA THR A 19 9.15 -9.14 -11.06
C THR A 19 8.86 -10.63 -10.88
N HIS A 20 7.81 -10.94 -10.11
CA HIS A 20 7.38 -12.32 -9.91
C HIS A 20 7.06 -13.01 -11.24
N ARG A 21 6.36 -12.31 -12.14
CA ARG A 21 6.01 -12.81 -13.47
C ARG A 21 7.23 -13.16 -14.32
N ALA A 22 8.32 -12.39 -14.21
CA ALA A 22 9.58 -12.71 -14.88
C ALA A 22 10.25 -13.95 -14.27
N TYR A 23 10.14 -14.14 -12.95
CA TYR A 23 10.64 -15.34 -12.27
C TYR A 23 9.82 -16.59 -12.61
N GLU A 24 8.48 -16.52 -12.60
CA GLU A 24 7.60 -17.61 -13.02
C GLU A 24 7.88 -18.03 -14.47
N LEU A 25 7.97 -17.04 -15.38
CA LEU A 25 8.30 -17.30 -16.77
C LEU A 25 9.67 -17.98 -16.91
N LYS A 26 10.67 -17.57 -16.10
CA LYS A 26 11.99 -18.20 -16.05
C LYS A 26 11.89 -19.67 -15.63
N GLU A 27 11.19 -19.98 -14.54
CA GLU A 27 11.03 -21.34 -14.03
C GLU A 27 10.23 -22.23 -14.99
N GLU A 28 9.14 -21.72 -15.56
CA GLU A 28 8.30 -22.43 -16.53
C GLU A 28 9.09 -22.74 -17.81
N LEU A 29 9.83 -21.77 -18.34
CA LEU A 29 10.74 -22.00 -19.46
C LEU A 29 11.80 -23.03 -19.13
N LEU A 30 12.43 -22.91 -17.97
CA LEU A 30 13.50 -23.81 -17.56
C LEU A 30 12.99 -25.26 -17.46
N SER A 31 11.81 -25.48 -16.88
CA SER A 31 11.17 -26.79 -16.86
C SER A 31 10.90 -27.33 -18.27
N ASN A 32 10.23 -26.53 -19.10
CA ASN A 32 9.87 -26.92 -20.47
C ASN A 32 11.11 -27.24 -21.33
N LEU A 33 12.20 -26.49 -21.16
CA LEU A 33 13.46 -26.70 -21.88
C LEU A 33 14.19 -27.96 -21.38
N ILE A 34 14.15 -28.26 -20.07
CA ILE A 34 14.72 -29.49 -19.50
C ILE A 34 13.95 -30.72 -20.00
N ASP A 35 12.62 -30.68 -19.99
CA ASP A 35 11.79 -31.78 -20.47
C ASP A 35 12.06 -32.07 -21.94
N LYS A 36 12.06 -31.03 -22.78
CA LYS A 36 12.38 -31.15 -24.22
C LYS A 36 13.81 -31.65 -24.47
N TYR A 37 14.76 -31.26 -23.63
CA TYR A 37 16.13 -31.78 -23.69
C TYR A 37 16.17 -33.29 -23.39
N ASN A 38 15.50 -33.73 -22.32
CA ASN A 38 15.46 -35.14 -21.91
C ASN A 38 14.78 -36.02 -22.97
N ASP A 39 13.72 -35.53 -23.63
CA ASP A 39 13.05 -36.23 -24.73
C ASP A 39 13.99 -36.45 -25.92
N LEU A 40 14.76 -35.41 -26.29
CA LEU A 40 15.71 -35.51 -27.39
C LEU A 40 16.84 -36.50 -27.09
N VAL A 41 17.36 -36.51 -25.86
CA VAL A 41 18.36 -37.49 -25.43
C VAL A 41 17.78 -38.90 -25.45
N SER A 42 16.55 -39.07 -24.94
CA SER A 42 15.85 -40.36 -24.92
C SER A 42 15.53 -40.89 -26.33
N SER A 43 15.35 -39.98 -27.30
CA SER A 43 15.15 -40.32 -28.72
C SER A 43 16.44 -40.74 -29.45
N GLY A 44 17.58 -40.77 -28.75
CA GLY A 44 18.87 -41.23 -29.28
C GLY A 44 19.77 -40.14 -29.86
N LYS A 45 19.44 -38.85 -29.68
CA LYS A 45 20.36 -37.75 -30.02
C LYS A 45 21.47 -37.62 -29.00
N SER A 46 22.62 -37.12 -29.45
CA SER A 46 23.71 -36.78 -28.53
C SER A 46 23.32 -35.62 -27.63
N GLU A 47 23.90 -35.56 -26.42
CA GLU A 47 23.64 -34.47 -25.47
C GLU A 47 23.95 -33.08 -26.06
N GLU A 48 24.95 -32.98 -26.94
CA GLU A 48 25.37 -31.74 -27.60
C GLU A 48 24.38 -31.30 -28.68
N GLU A 49 23.87 -32.23 -29.47
CA GLU A 49 22.85 -31.95 -30.48
C GLU A 49 21.50 -31.58 -29.84
N ALA A 50 21.10 -32.27 -28.78
CA ALA A 50 19.90 -31.96 -28.01
C ALA A 50 19.99 -30.54 -27.42
N PHE A 51 21.13 -30.18 -26.82
CA PHE A 51 21.37 -28.85 -26.28
C PHE A 51 21.27 -27.76 -27.36
N LYS A 52 21.96 -27.93 -28.50
CA LYS A 52 21.91 -26.97 -29.61
C LYS A 52 20.50 -26.79 -30.17
N SER A 53 19.74 -27.87 -30.25
CA SER A 53 18.34 -27.85 -30.71
C SER A 53 17.42 -27.08 -29.76
N VAL A 54 17.61 -27.23 -28.45
CA VAL A 54 16.81 -26.51 -27.44
C VAL A 54 17.16 -25.02 -27.42
N MET A 55 18.46 -24.69 -27.46
CA MET A 55 18.92 -23.30 -27.47
C MET A 55 18.47 -22.51 -28.69
N SER A 56 18.38 -23.15 -29.86
CA SER A 56 17.88 -22.49 -31.09
C SER A 56 16.40 -22.09 -31.01
N GLY A 57 15.63 -22.71 -30.11
CA GLY A 57 14.19 -22.42 -29.93
C GLY A 57 13.88 -21.32 -28.92
N ILE A 58 14.91 -20.74 -28.27
CA ILE A 58 14.74 -19.74 -27.20
C ILE A 58 14.55 -18.31 -27.75
N GLY A 59 14.78 -18.07 -29.04
CA GLY A 59 14.70 -16.72 -29.62
C GLY A 59 13.39 -15.95 -29.37
N ASP A 60 12.26 -16.66 -29.22
CA ASP A 60 10.96 -16.04 -28.90
C ASP A 60 10.87 -15.53 -27.45
N VAL A 61 11.73 -16.02 -26.56
CA VAL A 61 11.78 -15.65 -25.14
C VAL A 61 12.32 -14.23 -24.94
N ASP A 62 13.23 -13.78 -25.80
CA ASP A 62 13.77 -12.41 -25.72
C ASP A 62 12.66 -11.36 -25.93
N GLU A 63 11.71 -11.64 -26.83
CA GLU A 63 10.55 -10.77 -27.05
C GLU A 63 9.60 -10.76 -25.84
N LEU A 64 9.40 -11.91 -25.20
CA LEU A 64 8.62 -12.03 -23.96
C LEU A 64 9.26 -11.25 -22.81
N ILE A 65 10.59 -11.38 -22.62
CA ILE A 65 11.34 -10.65 -21.60
C ILE A 65 11.27 -9.14 -21.85
N LYS A 66 11.41 -8.72 -23.11
CA LYS A 66 11.27 -7.30 -23.49
C LYS A 66 9.88 -6.77 -23.19
N GLY A 67 8.83 -7.53 -23.50
CA GLY A 67 7.44 -7.17 -23.16
C GLY A 67 7.22 -7.00 -21.65
N LEU A 68 7.82 -7.86 -20.82
CA LEU A 68 7.78 -7.71 -19.36
C LEU A 68 8.46 -6.43 -18.88
N LYS A 69 9.62 -6.11 -19.46
CA LYS A 69 10.39 -4.90 -19.13
C LYS A 69 9.63 -3.63 -19.48
N ASP A 70 9.03 -3.58 -20.66
CA ASP A 70 8.26 -2.42 -21.11
C ASP A 70 7.03 -2.19 -20.22
N GLN A 71 6.33 -3.26 -19.81
CA GLN A 71 5.22 -3.17 -18.86
C GLN A 71 5.67 -2.64 -17.48
N ASP A 72 6.80 -3.12 -16.97
CA ASP A 72 7.33 -2.70 -15.66
C ASP A 72 7.69 -1.20 -15.66
N VAL A 73 8.35 -0.73 -16.73
CA VAL A 73 8.69 0.69 -16.92
C VAL A 73 7.43 1.57 -17.01
N LEU A 74 6.45 1.17 -17.82
CA LEU A 74 5.18 1.92 -17.94
C LEU A 74 4.45 2.02 -16.59
N ASN A 75 4.38 0.92 -15.84
CA ASN A 75 3.76 0.90 -14.53
C ASN A 75 4.50 1.82 -13.53
N TYR A 76 5.83 1.81 -13.55
CA TYR A 76 6.64 2.72 -12.72
C TYR A 76 6.36 4.20 -13.02
N GLU A 77 6.32 4.59 -14.30
CA GLU A 77 5.99 5.96 -14.68
C GLU A 77 4.57 6.38 -14.26
N GLU A 78 3.59 5.48 -14.41
CA GLU A 78 2.21 5.74 -13.97
C GLU A 78 2.11 5.91 -12.46
N ILE A 79 2.81 5.08 -11.69
CA ILE A 79 2.89 5.18 -10.22
C ILE A 79 3.51 6.51 -9.83
N GLN A 80 4.61 6.93 -10.47
CA GLN A 80 5.27 8.19 -10.19
C GLN A 80 4.35 9.40 -10.50
N LYS A 81 3.71 9.42 -11.67
CA LYS A 81 2.75 10.47 -12.05
C LYS A 81 1.58 10.56 -11.07
N ARG A 82 1.05 9.41 -10.60
CA ARG A 82 -0.01 9.38 -9.57
C ARG A 82 0.48 9.94 -8.24
N ARG A 83 1.71 9.61 -7.84
CA ARG A 83 2.32 10.11 -6.60
C ARG A 83 2.47 11.64 -6.63
N GLU A 84 2.95 12.19 -7.74
CA GLU A 84 3.08 13.64 -7.93
C GLU A 84 1.72 14.34 -7.85
N LYS A 85 0.71 13.84 -8.58
CA LYS A 85 -0.67 14.37 -8.48
C LYS A 85 -1.21 14.29 -7.06
N SER A 86 -0.98 13.17 -6.37
CA SER A 86 -1.44 12.97 -4.99
C SER A 86 -0.79 13.96 -4.02
N ALA A 87 0.51 14.22 -4.19
CA ALA A 87 1.22 15.21 -3.39
C ALA A 87 0.70 16.63 -3.67
N LEU A 88 0.45 16.97 -4.94
CA LEU A 88 -0.12 18.27 -5.31
C LEU A 88 -1.48 18.49 -4.66
N VAL A 89 -2.40 17.51 -4.78
CA VAL A 89 -3.74 17.61 -4.17
C VAL A 89 -3.63 17.78 -2.66
N LEU A 90 -2.76 17.01 -1.99
CA LEU A 90 -2.53 17.13 -0.56
C LEU A 90 -2.03 18.54 -0.17
N SER A 91 -1.03 19.06 -0.90
CA SER A 91 -0.48 20.40 -0.67
C SER A 91 -1.54 21.49 -0.85
N VAL A 92 -2.39 21.39 -1.88
CA VAL A 92 -3.49 22.33 -2.12
C VAL A 92 -4.52 22.26 -0.99
N SER A 93 -4.91 21.07 -0.55
CA SER A 93 -5.84 20.90 0.58
C SER A 93 -5.30 21.50 1.87
N VAL A 94 -4.02 21.28 2.19
CA VAL A 94 -3.38 21.89 3.36
C VAL A 94 -3.34 23.42 3.22
N GLY A 95 -3.01 23.93 2.04
CA GLY A 95 -3.06 25.36 1.76
C GLY A 95 -4.44 25.97 1.98
N LEU A 96 -5.52 25.27 1.59
CA LEU A 96 -6.89 25.74 1.78
C LEU A 96 -7.27 25.87 3.26
N TYR A 97 -6.81 24.99 4.16
CA TYR A 97 -7.04 25.15 5.60
C TYR A 97 -6.35 26.39 6.17
N ILE A 98 -5.11 26.67 5.73
CA ILE A 98 -4.40 27.87 6.17
C ILE A 98 -5.14 29.12 5.64
N MET A 99 -5.58 29.05 4.38
CA MET A 99 -6.31 30.13 3.73
C MET A 99 -7.69 30.37 4.38
N SER A 100 -8.40 29.32 4.80
CA SER A 100 -9.72 29.44 5.42
C SER A 100 -9.69 30.27 6.72
N VAL A 101 -8.65 30.11 7.54
CA VAL A 101 -8.41 30.94 8.73
C VAL A 101 -8.14 32.40 8.35
N VAL A 102 -7.36 32.63 7.30
CA VAL A 102 -7.11 34.00 6.80
C VAL A 102 -8.40 34.66 6.31
N VAL A 103 -9.26 33.93 5.59
CA VAL A 103 -10.58 34.42 5.16
C VAL A 103 -11.45 34.76 6.35
N LEU A 104 -11.49 33.91 7.38
CA LEU A 104 -12.26 34.16 8.60
C LEU A 104 -11.84 35.50 9.24
N LEU A 105 -10.53 35.70 9.44
CA LEU A 105 -9.99 36.91 10.06
C LEU A 105 -10.31 38.16 9.24
N ILE A 106 -10.13 38.11 7.92
CA ILE A 106 -10.41 39.25 7.04
C ILE A 106 -11.91 39.58 7.04
N PHE A 107 -12.79 38.58 6.93
CA PHE A 107 -14.23 38.80 6.89
C PHE A 107 -14.78 39.34 8.20
N ASN A 108 -14.26 38.87 9.33
CA ASN A 108 -14.68 39.34 10.64
C ASN A 108 -14.10 40.72 10.99
N GLU A 109 -12.78 40.92 10.85
CA GLU A 109 -12.10 42.14 11.33
C GLU A 109 -12.16 43.30 10.32
N VAL A 110 -11.99 43.02 9.03
CA VAL A 110 -11.90 44.06 7.99
C VAL A 110 -13.27 44.39 7.41
N PHE A 111 -14.03 43.36 7.04
CA PHE A 111 -15.34 43.53 6.41
C PHE A 111 -16.49 43.62 7.42
N GLN A 112 -16.24 43.38 8.71
CA GLN A 112 -17.24 43.42 9.79
C GLN A 112 -18.47 42.56 9.48
N VAL A 113 -18.27 41.45 8.77
CA VAL A 113 -19.33 40.48 8.47
C VAL A 113 -19.67 39.72 9.74
N ASN A 114 -20.95 39.38 9.90
CA ASN A 114 -21.43 38.61 11.03
C ASN A 114 -20.59 37.34 11.26
N GLU A 115 -20.18 37.10 12.50
CA GLU A 115 -19.33 35.97 12.89
C GLU A 115 -19.87 34.63 12.40
N VAL A 116 -21.17 34.40 12.51
CA VAL A 116 -21.81 33.15 12.07
C VAL A 116 -21.63 32.94 10.56
N ILE A 117 -21.72 34.00 9.77
CA ILE A 117 -21.54 33.95 8.31
C ILE A 117 -20.06 33.68 7.97
N SER A 118 -19.14 34.37 8.63
CA SER A 118 -17.69 34.19 8.43
C SER A 118 -17.23 32.77 8.80
N VAL A 119 -17.72 32.23 9.91
CA VAL A 119 -17.45 30.84 10.33
C VAL A 119 -18.07 29.84 9.36
N SER A 120 -19.30 30.08 8.89
CA SER A 120 -19.96 29.21 7.90
C SER A 120 -19.17 29.14 6.59
N LEU A 121 -18.60 30.28 6.15
CA LEU A 121 -17.74 30.36 4.97
C LEU A 121 -16.43 29.57 5.18
N MET A 122 -15.78 29.73 6.33
CA MET A 122 -14.58 28.96 6.69
C MET A 122 -14.86 27.45 6.64
N LEU A 123 -15.92 27.00 7.30
CA LEU A 123 -16.30 25.57 7.32
C LEU A 123 -16.62 25.02 5.93
N THR A 124 -17.14 25.86 5.02
CA THR A 124 -17.38 25.46 3.63
C THR A 124 -16.05 25.22 2.90
N ILE A 125 -15.05 26.08 3.11
CA ILE A 125 -13.71 25.90 2.53
C ILE A 125 -13.05 24.65 3.12
N ASP A 126 -13.17 24.42 4.43
CA ASP A 126 -12.64 23.24 5.11
C ASP A 126 -13.30 21.95 4.62
N ALA A 127 -14.59 21.97 4.33
CA ALA A 127 -15.31 20.84 3.73
C ALA A 127 -14.78 20.50 2.32
N ILE A 128 -14.49 21.52 1.50
CA ILE A 128 -13.87 21.33 0.17
C ILE A 128 -12.46 20.76 0.32
N ALA A 129 -11.65 21.29 1.24
CA ALA A 129 -10.30 20.81 1.52
C ALA A 129 -10.31 19.34 1.98
N THR A 130 -11.23 18.98 2.87
CA THR A 130 -11.44 17.60 3.35
C THR A 130 -11.86 16.67 2.21
N GLY A 131 -12.82 17.12 1.39
CA GLY A 131 -13.29 16.35 0.22
C GLY A 131 -12.17 16.02 -0.76
N LEU A 132 -11.26 16.96 -1.02
CA LEU A 132 -10.07 16.74 -1.84
C LEU A 132 -9.12 15.69 -1.25
N ILE A 133 -8.90 15.70 0.08
CA ILE A 133 -8.07 14.70 0.77
C ILE A 133 -8.72 13.32 0.67
N ILE A 134 -10.02 13.21 0.92
CA ILE A 134 -10.75 11.95 0.85
C ILE A 134 -10.73 11.41 -0.58
N TYR A 135 -10.98 12.26 -1.58
CA TYR A 135 -10.90 11.88 -2.99
C TYR A 135 -9.50 11.36 -3.34
N ASN A 136 -8.46 12.07 -2.93
CA ASN A 136 -7.07 11.65 -3.14
C ASN A 136 -6.76 10.33 -2.44
N ALA A 137 -7.23 10.14 -1.21
CA ALA A 137 -7.03 8.92 -0.44
C ALA A 137 -7.79 7.72 -1.04
N ALA A 138 -9.03 7.92 -1.49
CA ALA A 138 -9.84 6.90 -2.15
C ALA A 138 -9.33 6.57 -3.57
N SER A 139 -8.75 7.55 -4.27
CA SER A 139 -8.15 7.39 -5.60
C SER A 139 -6.79 6.71 -5.57
N ARG A 140 -6.18 6.55 -4.38
CA ARG A 140 -5.03 5.65 -4.24
C ARG A 140 -5.57 4.24 -4.42
N SER A 141 -5.26 3.62 -5.56
CA SER A 141 -5.36 2.17 -5.65
C SER A 141 -4.59 1.63 -4.45
N LYS A 142 -5.27 0.81 -3.64
CA LYS A 142 -4.63 0.02 -2.60
C LYS A 142 -3.48 -0.66 -3.34
N TYR A 143 -2.24 -0.27 -3.03
CA TYR A 143 -1.06 -0.81 -3.69
C TYR A 143 -1.26 -2.32 -3.67
N ILE A 144 -1.51 -2.91 -4.84
CA ILE A 144 -1.47 -4.34 -4.99
C ILE A 144 0.01 -4.59 -4.77
N LYS A 145 0.36 -4.86 -3.51
CA LYS A 145 1.62 -5.52 -3.23
C LYS A 145 1.62 -6.67 -4.21
N ALA A 146 2.64 -6.70 -5.07
CA ALA A 146 3.16 -7.96 -5.55
C ALA A 146 3.68 -8.71 -4.30
N ASP A 147 2.72 -9.12 -3.46
CA ASP A 147 2.86 -10.25 -2.59
C ASP A 147 2.75 -11.42 -3.55
N ASP A 148 3.80 -12.24 -3.61
CA ASP A 148 3.66 -13.68 -3.44
C ASP A 148 5.00 -14.37 -3.73
N THR A 149 5.98 -14.08 -2.86
CA THR A 149 7.12 -14.96 -2.65
C THR A 149 6.86 -15.69 -1.32
N LEU A 150 6.60 -17.01 -1.38
CA LEU A 150 6.37 -17.98 -0.27
C LEU A 150 4.92 -18.05 0.29
N VAL A 151 4.01 -18.75 -0.41
CA VAL A 151 2.59 -18.37 -0.47
C VAL A 151 1.60 -19.12 0.43
N GLU A 152 1.91 -20.25 1.07
CA GLU A 152 0.91 -20.90 1.96
C GLU A 152 1.11 -20.59 3.44
N GLU A 153 2.28 -20.85 4.02
CA GLU A 153 2.53 -20.56 5.44
C GLU A 153 2.58 -19.05 5.74
N PHE A 154 3.12 -18.24 4.83
CA PHE A 154 3.19 -16.79 5.00
C PHE A 154 1.83 -16.12 4.72
N LYS A 155 0.95 -16.67 3.87
CA LYS A 155 -0.43 -16.18 3.72
C LYS A 155 -1.29 -16.52 4.92
N GLU A 156 -1.16 -17.70 5.51
CA GLU A 156 -1.86 -18.03 6.75
C GLU A 156 -1.40 -17.12 7.89
N TRP A 157 -0.09 -17.00 8.12
CA TRP A 157 0.48 -16.13 9.17
C TRP A 157 0.16 -14.64 8.95
N LYS A 158 0.25 -14.15 7.71
CA LYS A 158 -0.05 -12.76 7.39
C LYS A 158 -1.54 -12.48 7.40
N SER A 159 -2.40 -13.40 6.97
CA SER A 159 -3.85 -13.20 7.01
C SER A 159 -4.39 -13.21 8.44
N THR A 160 -3.87 -14.08 9.31
CA THR A 160 -4.18 -14.05 10.76
C THR A 160 -3.65 -12.78 11.40
N THR A 161 -2.38 -12.44 11.20
CA THR A 161 -1.78 -11.21 11.74
C THR A 161 -2.47 -9.94 11.21
N ASN A 162 -2.91 -9.92 9.96
CA ASN A 162 -3.57 -8.75 9.36
C ASN A 162 -5.02 -8.63 9.84
N LYS A 163 -5.76 -9.74 9.98
CA LYS A 163 -7.09 -9.74 10.61
C LYS A 163 -7.02 -9.22 12.04
N GLU A 164 -6.05 -9.65 12.83
CA GLU A 164 -5.83 -9.16 14.20
C GLU A 164 -5.53 -7.65 14.23
N LYS A 165 -4.67 -7.15 13.34
CA LYS A 165 -4.37 -5.71 13.23
C LYS A 165 -5.60 -4.89 12.84
N GLU A 166 -6.41 -5.37 11.90
CA GLU A 166 -7.67 -4.72 11.51
C GLU A 166 -8.70 -4.72 12.66
N LEU A 167 -8.75 -5.78 13.47
CA LEU A 167 -9.60 -5.83 14.67
C LEU A 167 -9.15 -4.84 15.73
N ILE A 168 -7.85 -4.79 16.06
CA ILE A 168 -7.29 -3.82 17.01
C ILE A 168 -7.57 -2.39 16.54
N LYS A 169 -7.38 -2.11 15.25
CA LYS A 169 -7.64 -0.80 14.65
C LYS A 169 -9.11 -0.40 14.78
N SER A 170 -10.03 -1.33 14.54
CA SER A 170 -11.47 -1.09 14.68
C SER A 170 -11.86 -0.81 16.14
N ILE A 171 -11.32 -1.57 17.10
CA ILE A 171 -11.55 -1.36 18.54
C ILE A 171 -11.05 0.03 18.96
N LYS A 172 -9.84 0.42 18.54
CA LYS A 172 -9.27 1.74 18.83
C LYS A 172 -10.16 2.86 18.30
N SER A 173 -10.68 2.73 17.09
CA SER A 173 -11.60 3.71 16.49
C SER A 173 -12.85 3.91 17.35
N ILE A 174 -13.47 2.81 17.80
CA ILE A 174 -14.67 2.86 18.66
C ILE A 174 -14.35 3.52 20.01
N VAL A 175 -13.22 3.17 20.65
CA VAL A 175 -12.80 3.75 21.93
C VAL A 175 -12.60 5.27 21.80
N TRP A 176 -11.95 5.74 20.74
CA TRP A 176 -11.78 7.16 20.48
C TRP A 176 -13.10 7.90 20.26
N LEU A 177 -14.06 7.28 19.57
CA LEU A 177 -15.42 7.84 19.43
C LEU A 177 -16.13 7.95 20.79
N ILE A 178 -16.01 6.95 21.65
CA ILE A 178 -16.58 6.97 23.00
C ILE A 178 -15.93 8.08 23.85
N ILE A 179 -14.61 8.19 23.81
CA ILE A 179 -13.86 9.26 24.53
C ILE A 179 -14.31 10.63 24.06
N LEU A 180 -14.46 10.82 22.75
CA LEU A 180 -14.94 12.08 22.18
C LEU A 180 -16.37 12.40 22.63
N ALA A 181 -17.27 11.41 22.60
CA ALA A 181 -18.65 11.58 23.07
C ALA A 181 -18.70 11.95 24.56
N LEU A 182 -17.92 11.26 25.40
CA LEU A 182 -17.81 11.56 26.84
C LEU A 182 -17.23 12.94 27.09
N TYR A 183 -16.19 13.32 26.34
CA TYR A 183 -15.61 14.66 26.41
C TYR A 183 -16.67 15.73 26.17
N PHE A 184 -17.48 15.60 25.11
CA PHE A 184 -18.53 16.56 24.81
C PHE A 184 -19.62 16.58 25.89
N ILE A 185 -20.12 15.41 26.31
CA ILE A 185 -21.17 15.33 27.34
C ILE A 185 -20.72 16.03 28.63
N ILE A 186 -19.51 15.73 29.11
CA ILE A 186 -18.95 16.29 30.34
C ILE A 186 -18.65 17.78 30.17
N SER A 187 -18.06 18.19 29.04
CA SER A 187 -17.70 19.60 28.80
C SER A 187 -18.95 20.48 28.72
N PHE A 188 -20.03 20.00 28.10
CA PHE A 188 -21.28 20.75 27.99
C PHE A 188 -22.09 20.79 29.29
N THR A 189 -22.13 19.69 30.05
CA THR A 189 -22.91 19.68 31.32
C THR A 189 -22.24 20.47 32.43
N PHE A 190 -20.91 20.45 32.51
CA PHE A 190 -20.17 21.08 33.62
C PHE A 190 -19.52 22.41 33.24
N GLY A 191 -19.45 22.76 31.95
CA GLY A 191 -18.81 24.00 31.47
C GLY A 191 -17.28 24.04 31.65
N ILE A 192 -16.65 22.92 32.00
CA ILE A 192 -15.22 22.80 32.38
C ILE A 192 -14.30 22.56 31.18
N TRP A 193 -14.48 23.31 30.10
CA TRP A 193 -13.70 23.17 28.86
C TRP A 193 -12.19 23.26 29.07
N ALA A 194 -11.74 24.03 30.06
CA ALA A 194 -10.31 24.19 30.39
C ALA A 194 -9.65 22.92 30.98
N PHE A 195 -10.43 22.00 31.55
CA PHE A 195 -9.91 20.80 32.24
C PHE A 195 -10.36 19.49 31.61
N SER A 196 -11.49 19.49 30.89
CA SER A 196 -12.06 18.27 30.32
C SER A 196 -11.14 17.60 29.28
N TRP A 197 -10.19 18.33 28.70
CA TRP A 197 -9.20 17.78 27.76
C TRP A 197 -8.28 16.71 28.36
N VAL A 198 -8.16 16.64 29.70
CA VAL A 198 -7.39 15.60 30.40
C VAL A 198 -7.89 14.19 30.04
N ILE A 199 -9.17 14.05 29.66
CA ILE A 199 -9.73 12.77 29.20
C ILE A 199 -9.01 12.20 27.96
N PHE A 200 -8.41 13.05 27.12
CA PHE A 200 -7.65 12.60 25.95
C PHE A 200 -6.30 11.98 26.34
N ILE A 201 -5.64 12.50 27.39
CA ILE A 201 -4.43 11.89 27.94
C ILE A 201 -4.76 10.49 28.49
N ILE A 202 -5.86 10.39 29.23
CA ILE A 202 -6.37 9.10 29.74
C ILE A 202 -6.69 8.17 28.57
N GLY A 203 -7.33 8.69 27.52
CA GLY A 203 -7.62 7.96 26.29
C GLY A 203 -6.38 7.36 25.62
N ALA A 204 -5.31 8.16 25.48
CA ALA A 204 -4.05 7.69 24.93
C ALA A 204 -3.40 6.59 25.78
N ALA A 205 -3.48 6.69 27.11
CA ALA A 205 -3.01 5.64 28.01
C ALA A 205 -3.83 4.35 27.85
N VAL A 206 -5.16 4.45 27.79
CA VAL A 206 -6.07 3.32 27.54
C VAL A 206 -5.73 2.62 26.21
N GLU A 207 -5.44 3.38 25.15
CA GLU A 207 -5.04 2.81 23.86
C GLU A 207 -3.75 1.97 23.96
N LYS A 208 -2.76 2.45 24.71
CA LYS A 208 -1.51 1.71 24.96
C LYS A 208 -1.76 0.44 25.75
N VAL A 209 -2.60 0.51 26.79
CA VAL A 209 -2.99 -0.67 27.59
C VAL A 209 -3.70 -1.71 26.72
N ILE A 210 -4.63 -1.30 25.85
CA ILE A 210 -5.31 -2.21 24.92
C ILE A 210 -4.28 -2.89 24.01
N THR A 211 -3.36 -2.11 23.41
CA THR A 211 -2.35 -2.66 22.50
C THR A 211 -1.45 -3.68 23.22
N LEU A 212 -0.93 -3.34 24.41
CA LEU A 212 -0.11 -4.24 25.22
C LEU A 212 -0.89 -5.49 25.67
N SER A 213 -2.17 -5.35 26.03
CA SER A 213 -2.98 -6.49 26.50
C SER A 213 -3.19 -7.52 25.39
N PHE A 214 -3.40 -7.06 24.15
CA PHE A 214 -3.51 -7.94 22.99
C PHE A 214 -2.15 -8.56 22.60
N GLU A 215 -1.05 -7.79 22.66
CA GLU A 215 0.31 -8.33 22.43
C GLU A 215 0.72 -9.39 23.48
N LEU A 216 0.43 -9.15 24.75
CA LEU A 216 0.67 -10.11 25.85
C LEU A 216 -0.18 -11.37 25.71
N ARG A 217 -1.44 -11.25 25.31
CA ARG A 217 -2.31 -12.40 25.05
C ARG A 217 -1.77 -13.24 23.90
N LYS A 218 -1.20 -12.61 22.87
CA LYS A 218 -0.56 -13.30 21.76
C LYS A 218 0.68 -14.07 22.22
N TYR A 219 1.58 -13.43 22.96
CA TYR A 219 2.80 -14.06 23.48
C TYR A 219 2.52 -15.28 24.38
N LYS A 220 1.40 -15.29 25.12
CA LYS A 220 1.02 -16.42 25.99
C LYS A 220 0.43 -17.61 25.23
N ASN A 221 -0.01 -17.42 23.99
CA ASN A 221 -0.69 -18.42 23.18
C ASN A 221 0.19 -19.00 22.05
N GLU A 222 1.40 -18.46 21.84
CA GLU A 222 2.48 -19.05 21.04
C GLU A 222 3.35 -19.96 21.92
#